data_AF-A0A937ZXV1-F1
#
_entry.id   AF-A0A937ZXV1-F1
#
_cell.length_a   1.000
_cell.length_b   1.000
_cell.length_c   1.000
_cell.angle_alpha   90.00
_cell.angle_beta   90.00
_cell.angle_gamma   90.00
#
_symmetry.space_group_name_H-M   'P 1'
#
loop_
_entity.id
_entity.type
_entity.pdbx_description
1 polymer ?
#
loop_
_entity_poly.entity_id
_entity_poly.type
_entity_poly.pdbx_seq_one_letter_code
_entity_poly.pdbx_strand_id
1 'polypeptide(L)' 'MNKLIIEVRMNETACKQANPNAPWTPDEIVADALACAEAGAAIVHFHGRDAAGGETSDP' A
#
# COMPACT_ATOMS: atom_id res chain seq x y z
N MET A 1 -19.44 -22.76 -1.71
CA MET A 1 -18.05 -22.38 -1.40
C MET A 1 -18.07 -20.94 -0.91
N ASN A 2 -17.47 -20.65 0.24
CA ASN A 2 -17.36 -19.26 0.71
C ASN A 2 -16.22 -18.57 -0.06
N LYS A 3 -16.43 -17.33 -0.48
CA LYS A 3 -15.37 -16.53 -1.10
C LYS A 3 -14.34 -16.15 -0.03
N LEU A 4 -13.06 -16.17 -0.38
CA LEU A 4 -11.99 -15.65 0.47
C LEU A 4 -11.85 -14.15 0.23
N ILE A 5 -11.78 -13.36 1.29
CA ILE A 5 -11.42 -11.94 1.24
C ILE A 5 -9.93 -11.85 1.51
N ILE A 6 -9.20 -11.23 0.58
CA ILE A 6 -7.76 -10.97 0.71
C ILE A 6 -7.59 -9.46 0.91
N GLU A 7 -7.00 -9.08 2.04
CA GLU A 7 -6.56 -7.71 2.33
C GLU A 7 -5.06 -7.60 2.11
N VAL A 8 -4.63 -6.58 1.37
CA VAL A 8 -3.22 -6.23 1.22
C VAL A 8 -2.92 -4.98 2.04
N ARG A 9 -2.02 -5.14 3.01
CA ARG A 9 -1.45 -4.08 3.85
C ARG A 9 -0.12 -3.64 3.23
N MET A 10 -0.16 -2.63 2.36
CA MET A 10 0.91 -2.42 1.38
C MET A 10 2.14 -1.70 1.91
N ASN A 11 2.00 -0.78 2.88
CA ASN A 11 3.12 0.07 3.29
C ASN A 11 3.31 0.21 4.81
N GLU A 12 2.24 0.39 5.59
CA GLU A 12 2.35 0.66 7.03
C GLU A 12 3.39 1.77 7.29
N THR A 13 4.33 1.51 8.20
CA THR A 13 5.50 2.32 8.52
C THR A 13 6.79 1.83 7.85
N ALA A 14 6.70 0.93 6.84
CA ALA A 14 7.87 0.32 6.22
C ALA A 14 8.81 1.37 5.59
N CYS A 15 10.11 1.22 5.84
CA CYS A 15 11.16 2.07 5.28
C CYS A 15 11.67 1.51 3.95
N LYS A 16 11.86 2.37 2.93
CA LYS A 16 12.43 1.96 1.63
C LYS A 16 13.84 1.41 1.71
N GLN A 17 14.60 1.72 2.76
CA GLN A 17 15.90 1.10 3.01
C GLN A 17 15.77 -0.40 3.33
N ALA A 18 14.68 -0.82 3.98
CA ALA A 18 14.42 -2.22 4.30
C ALA A 18 13.69 -2.94 3.14
N ASN A 19 12.77 -2.26 2.47
CA ASN A 19 12.10 -2.75 1.27
C ASN A 19 11.91 -1.61 0.26
N PRO A 20 12.69 -1.55 -0.82
CA PRO A 20 12.60 -0.47 -1.80
C PRO A 20 11.26 -0.45 -2.56
N ASN A 21 10.49 -1.54 -2.52
CA ASN A 21 9.19 -1.64 -3.17
C ASN A 21 8.04 -1.11 -2.31
N ALA A 22 8.28 -0.68 -1.07
CA ALA A 22 7.21 -0.12 -0.22
C ALA A 22 6.67 1.19 -0.83
N PRO A 23 5.37 1.28 -1.18
CA PRO A 23 4.82 2.46 -1.83
C PRO A 23 4.65 3.62 -0.83
N TRP A 24 5.15 4.79 -1.18
CA TRP A 24 5.07 6.01 -0.35
C TRP A 24 4.25 7.10 -1.02
N THR A 25 4.50 7.37 -2.30
CA THR A 25 3.80 8.45 -3.00
C THR A 25 2.37 8.01 -3.37
N PRO A 26 1.44 8.95 -3.58
CA PRO A 26 0.10 8.61 -4.08
C PRO A 26 0.13 7.78 -5.37
N ASP A 27 1.02 8.11 -6.31
CA ASP A 27 1.17 7.37 -7.57
C ASP A 27 1.67 5.93 -7.36
N GLU A 28 2.64 5.74 -6.45
CA GLU A 28 3.11 4.39 -6.08
C GLU A 28 1.99 3.59 -5.41
N ILE A 29 1.24 4.20 -4.49
CA ILE A 29 0.12 3.56 -3.78
C ILE A 29 -0.97 3.13 -4.78
N VAL A 30 -1.33 4.00 -5.74
CA VAL A 30 -2.34 3.68 -6.75
C VAL A 30 -1.87 2.57 -7.67
N ALA A 31 -0.63 2.63 -8.16
CA ALA A 31 -0.08 1.61 -9.04
C ALA A 31 -0.04 0.24 -8.34
N ASP A 32 0.41 0.20 -7.09
CA ASP A 32 0.52 -1.05 -6.32
C ASP A 32 -0.86 -1.59 -5.92
N ALA A 33 -1.81 -0.71 -5.58
CA ALA A 33 -3.20 -1.09 -5.30
C ALA A 33 -3.88 -1.72 -6.52
N LEU A 34 -3.66 -1.19 -7.73
CA LEU A 34 -4.18 -1.76 -8.97
C LEU A 34 -3.59 -3.13 -9.26
N ALA A 35 -2.26 -3.29 -9.09
CA ALA A 35 -1.60 -4.58 -9.25
C ALA A 35 -2.09 -5.62 -8.23
N CYS A 36 -2.29 -5.21 -6.97
CA CYS A 36 -2.86 -6.07 -5.93
C CYS A 36 -4.31 -6.50 -6.27
N ALA A 37 -5.13 -5.57 -6.77
CA ALA A 37 -6.49 -5.87 -7.19
C ALA A 37 -6.52 -6.87 -8.37
N GLU A 38 -5.64 -6.69 -9.36
CA GLU A 38 -5.48 -7.64 -10.48
C GLU A 38 -5.04 -9.03 -9.99
N ALA A 39 -4.20 -9.08 -8.95
CA ALA A 39 -3.78 -10.32 -8.30
C ALA A 39 -4.85 -10.98 -7.40
N GLY A 40 -5.99 -10.31 -7.17
CA GLY A 40 -7.14 -10.86 -6.42
C GLY A 40 -7.34 -10.28 -5.02
N ALA A 41 -6.66 -9.18 -4.66
CA ALA A 41 -6.98 -8.45 -3.44
C ALA A 41 -8.40 -7.88 -3.52
N ALA A 42 -9.16 -8.06 -2.45
CA ALA A 42 -10.49 -7.47 -2.30
C ALA A 42 -10.44 -6.15 -1.52
N ILE A 43 -9.39 -5.95 -0.71
CA ILE A 43 -9.19 -4.77 0.12
C ILE A 43 -7.72 -4.36 0.02
N VAL A 44 -7.48 -3.06 -0.03
CA VAL A 44 -6.16 -2.48 0.18
C VAL A 44 -6.20 -1.57 1.41
N HIS A 45 -5.21 -1.71 2.27
CA HIS A 45 -4.97 -0.86 3.42
C HIS A 45 -3.62 -0.16 3.25
N PHE A 46 -3.61 1.16 3.43
CA PHE A 46 -2.44 2.01 3.24
C PHE A 46 -2.43 3.17 4.24
N HIS A 47 -1.24 3.70 4.49
CA HIS A 47 -1.00 4.91 5.28
C HIS A 47 -0.46 6.02 4.36
N GLY A 48 -0.85 7.27 4.61
CA GLY A 48 -0.25 8.43 3.95
C GLY A 48 1.21 8.59 4.35
N ARG A 49 2.10 8.88 3.38
CA ARG A 49 3.52 9.11 3.62
C ARG A 49 3.97 10.45 3.03
N ASP A 50 4.86 11.15 3.74
CA ASP A 50 5.53 12.33 3.19
C ASP A 50 6.69 11.93 2.26
N ALA A 51 7.32 12.92 1.62
CA ALA A 51 8.43 12.70 0.69
C ALA A 51 9.69 12.08 1.34
N ALA A 52 9.83 12.18 2.67
CA ALA A 52 10.92 11.55 3.42
C ALA A 52 10.54 10.15 3.93
N GLY A 53 9.30 9.70 3.69
CA GLY A 53 8.77 8.43 4.18
C GLY A 53 8.22 8.50 5.61
N GLY A 54 8.06 9.68 6.21
CA GLY A 54 7.35 9.85 7.47
C GLY A 54 5.84 9.57 7.31
N GLU A 55 5.17 9.16 8.38
CA GLU A 55 3.70 9.06 8.37
C GLU A 55 3.07 10.46 8.30
N THR A 56 2.02 10.60 7.51
CA THR A 56 1.23 11.83 7.45
C THR A 56 -0.26 11.52 7.47
N SER A 57 -1.03 12.50 7.97
CA SER A 57 -2.49 12.50 7.94
C SER A 57 -3.02 13.75 7.23
N ASP A 58 -2.19 14.37 6.39
CA ASP A 58 -2.62 15.43 5.46
C ASP A 58 -3.67 14.86 4.48
N PRO A 59 -4.92 15.38 4.46
CA PRO A 59 -6.01 14.83 3.65
C PRO A 59 -5.84 14.91 2.13
#